data_AF-A0AAD6INN5-F1
#
_entry.id   AF-A0AAD6INN5-F1
#
_cell.length_a   1.000
_cell.length_b   1.000
_cell.length_c   1.000
_cell.angle_alpha   90.00
_cell.angle_beta   90.00
_cell.angle_gamma   90.00
#
_symmetry.space_group_name_H-M   'P 1'
#
loop_
_entity.id
_entity.type
_entity.pdbx_description
1 polymer ?
#
loop_
_entity_poly.entity_id
_entity_poly.type
_entity_poly.pdbx_seq_one_letter_code
_entity_poly.pdbx_strand_id
1 'polypeptide(L)'
;MSVPPEAWQLLVEFNLSPDFLSDSSLSDAPSDFDWDEPDLTPLLPVISFPPKSPPCIPLSTNENPQTPVKGTSLHIPEPNKAPRIKSPKLSPYFPKVLADAESCLPFPPIDVPSFGLIQEQLAHDPFRLLIATIFLNRTRGGVALPVLFKVFDHYPTIEAIAAADESEFVSMIRCLGFQNQRARKCIALAETWLTNPPHKNKRYRKLHYPRKLDGRDVGRDECINEEDLRVAWEIAHLPGVGAYSLDSWRIFCRDELRDKASDWRGTGATEVGFVAEWKCVLPQDKELRAYLSWMWLKEGWIWDHNTGDLTPASDKMMRAAHSGGVAHEEDGNWVLETSPVKAVNGLHGSE
;
A
#
# COMPACT_ATOMS: atom_id res chain seq x y z
N MET A 1 -13.30 -15.21 -20.98
CA MET A 1 -13.88 -14.75 -22.27
C MET A 1 -12.77 -14.05 -23.05
N SER A 2 -12.87 -13.92 -24.38
CA SER A 2 -11.85 -13.20 -25.16
C SER A 2 -11.89 -11.70 -24.87
N VAL A 3 -10.74 -11.10 -24.57
CA VAL A 3 -10.60 -9.66 -24.32
C VAL A 3 -10.91 -8.87 -25.60
N PRO A 4 -11.69 -7.77 -25.55
CA PRO A 4 -12.01 -6.97 -26.73
C PRO A 4 -10.75 -6.36 -27.39
N PRO A 5 -10.65 -6.29 -28.73
CA PRO A 5 -9.47 -5.74 -29.43
C PRO A 5 -9.11 -4.31 -29.02
N GLU A 6 -10.10 -3.50 -28.66
CA GLU A 6 -9.96 -2.09 -28.29
C GLU A 6 -9.16 -1.91 -27.00
N ALA A 7 -9.23 -2.89 -26.08
CA ALA A 7 -8.45 -2.86 -24.83
C ALA A 7 -6.95 -3.02 -25.09
N TRP A 8 -6.56 -3.73 -26.15
CA TRP A 8 -5.14 -3.90 -26.53
C TRP A 8 -4.53 -2.63 -27.11
N GLN A 9 -5.33 -1.78 -27.78
CA GLN A 9 -4.85 -0.49 -28.28
C GLN A 9 -4.52 0.46 -27.12
N LEU A 10 -5.38 0.52 -26.10
CA LEU A 10 -5.14 1.32 -24.89
C LEU A 10 -3.89 0.86 -24.13
N LEU A 11 -3.64 -0.44 -24.01
CA LEU A 11 -2.41 -0.96 -23.37
C LEU A 11 -1.14 -0.49 -24.10
N VAL A 12 -1.16 -0.43 -25.43
CA VAL A 12 -0.03 0.07 -26.25
C VAL A 12 0.10 1.59 -26.13
N GLU A 13 -1.01 2.32 -26.14
CA GLU A 13 -1.03 3.79 -26.01
C GLU A 13 -0.48 4.29 -24.66
N PHE A 14 -0.69 3.51 -23.58
CA PHE A 14 -0.21 3.81 -22.24
C PHE A 14 1.04 3.02 -21.79
N ASN A 15 1.74 2.30 -22.69
CA ASN A 15 2.94 1.48 -22.40
C ASN A 15 2.76 0.43 -21.26
N LEU A 16 1.59 -0.19 -21.16
CA LEU A 16 1.27 -1.19 -20.12
C LEU A 16 1.53 -2.63 -20.61
N SER A 17 2.05 -3.50 -19.73
CA SER A 17 2.42 -4.89 -20.10
C SER A 17 1.19 -5.75 -20.42
N PRO A 18 1.25 -6.66 -21.42
CA PRO A 18 0.21 -7.65 -21.72
C PRO A 18 -0.28 -8.51 -20.53
N ASP A 19 0.57 -8.73 -19.52
CA ASP A 19 0.29 -9.59 -18.36
C ASP A 19 -0.86 -9.08 -17.46
N PHE A 20 -1.21 -7.79 -17.61
CA PHE A 20 -2.26 -7.08 -16.87
C PHE A 20 -3.66 -7.72 -16.99
N LEU A 21 -3.85 -8.61 -17.97
CA LEU A 21 -5.10 -9.29 -18.30
C LEU A 21 -5.24 -10.72 -17.71
N SER A 22 -4.32 -11.15 -16.84
CA SER A 22 -4.34 -12.49 -16.23
C SER A 22 -5.35 -12.61 -15.07
N ASP A 23 -6.35 -13.48 -15.26
CA ASP A 23 -7.53 -13.63 -14.39
C ASP A 23 -7.35 -14.77 -13.37
N SER A 24 -7.36 -14.44 -12.08
CA SER A 24 -7.59 -15.37 -10.96
C SER A 24 -7.97 -14.63 -9.68
N SER A 25 -8.85 -15.23 -8.89
CA SER A 25 -9.46 -14.64 -7.71
C SER A 25 -8.83 -15.14 -6.41
N LEU A 26 -8.64 -14.22 -5.46
CA LEU A 26 -9.04 -14.32 -4.03
C LEU A 26 -8.61 -13.05 -3.27
N SER A 27 -9.34 -12.70 -2.20
CA SER A 27 -8.95 -11.74 -1.14
C SER A 27 -10.03 -11.67 -0.06
N ASP A 28 -9.68 -11.36 1.20
CA ASP A 28 -10.49 -11.65 2.39
C ASP A 28 -11.52 -10.59 2.80
N ALA A 29 -12.63 -10.98 3.45
CA ALA A 29 -13.84 -10.18 3.60
C ALA A 29 -13.65 -8.76 4.22
N PRO A 30 -14.43 -7.74 3.80
CA PRO A 30 -14.36 -6.40 4.37
C PRO A 30 -14.83 -6.38 5.83
N SER A 31 -14.08 -5.72 6.71
CA SER A 31 -14.41 -5.54 8.13
C SER A 31 -15.36 -4.37 8.40
N ASP A 32 -16.36 -4.16 7.54
CA ASP A 32 -17.41 -3.16 7.70
C ASP A 32 -18.69 -3.83 8.25
N PHE A 33 -18.68 -4.12 9.56
CA PHE A 33 -19.90 -4.51 10.31
C PHE A 33 -19.91 -3.75 11.64
N ASP A 34 -20.42 -2.51 11.60
CA ASP A 34 -20.63 -1.69 12.80
C ASP A 34 -21.69 -2.35 13.69
N TRP A 35 -21.23 -3.09 14.70
CA TRP A 35 -22.03 -3.49 15.85
C TRP A 35 -21.77 -2.50 17.00
N ASP A 36 -22.76 -1.65 17.27
CA ASP A 36 -22.80 -0.78 18.44
C ASP A 36 -22.95 -1.63 19.74
N GLU A 37 -21.84 -2.14 20.26
CA GLU A 37 -21.75 -2.73 21.61
C GLU A 37 -21.56 -1.61 22.67
N PRO A 38 -22.45 -1.50 23.68
CA PRO A 38 -22.35 -0.47 24.71
C PRO A 38 -21.31 -0.85 25.77
N ASP A 39 -20.10 -0.27 25.68
CA ASP A 39 -18.99 -0.52 26.61
C ASP A 39 -19.33 -0.13 28.06
N LEU A 40 -19.47 -1.14 28.92
CA LEU A 40 -19.76 -1.02 30.35
C LEU A 40 -18.56 -1.49 31.19
N THR A 41 -17.39 -0.87 31.01
CA THR A 41 -16.23 -1.07 31.90
C THR A 41 -15.70 0.25 32.53
N PRO A 42 -15.22 0.25 33.79
CA PRO A 42 -14.96 1.50 34.51
C PRO A 42 -13.56 2.09 34.25
N LEU A 43 -13.48 3.41 34.22
CA LEU A 43 -12.22 4.17 34.10
C LEU A 43 -11.27 3.92 35.28
N LEU A 44 -9.98 3.72 34.97
CA LEU A 44 -8.87 3.86 35.92
C LEU A 44 -7.80 4.81 35.34
N PRO A 45 -7.05 5.57 36.17
CA PRO A 45 -6.18 6.63 35.66
C PRO A 45 -4.85 6.07 35.14
N VAL A 46 -4.46 6.44 33.92
CA VAL A 46 -3.14 6.12 33.35
C VAL A 46 -2.13 7.20 33.73
N ILE A 47 -1.01 6.79 34.33
CA ILE A 47 0.13 7.66 34.61
C ILE A 47 0.94 7.85 33.32
N SER A 48 1.19 9.10 32.93
CA SER A 48 1.89 9.44 31.69
C SER A 48 3.42 9.46 31.83
N PHE A 49 4.11 8.92 30.83
CA PHE A 49 5.54 9.09 30.61
C PHE A 49 5.78 9.47 29.13
N PRO A 50 6.64 10.47 28.83
CA PRO A 50 6.89 10.90 27.46
C PRO A 50 7.95 10.02 26.76
N PRO A 51 7.79 9.72 25.45
CA PRO A 51 8.85 9.07 24.66
C PRO A 51 10.03 10.02 24.40
N LYS A 52 11.22 9.46 24.17
CA LYS A 52 12.44 10.19 23.77
C LYS A 52 13.24 9.38 22.76
N SER A 53 13.75 10.05 21.74
CA SER A 53 14.77 9.55 20.81
C SER A 53 15.33 10.71 19.97
N PRO A 54 16.57 10.64 19.44
CA PRO A 54 17.76 9.87 19.88
C PRO A 54 18.90 10.85 20.32
N PRO A 55 20.15 10.41 20.61
CA PRO A 55 21.13 10.10 19.55
C PRO A 55 22.19 9.00 19.85
N CYS A 56 22.72 8.39 18.79
CA CYS A 56 24.07 7.82 18.53
C CYS A 56 24.86 6.94 19.56
N ILE A 57 25.65 6.02 18.99
CA ILE A 57 26.43 4.93 19.64
C ILE A 57 27.79 5.41 20.21
N PRO A 58 28.41 4.70 21.19
CA PRO A 58 29.46 3.72 20.83
C PRO A 58 29.51 2.42 21.67
N LEU A 59 30.45 1.53 21.30
CA LEU A 59 30.64 0.11 21.70
C LEU A 59 31.19 -0.11 23.14
N SER A 60 30.82 -1.22 23.83
CA SER A 60 31.77 -2.16 24.51
C SER A 60 31.14 -3.39 25.24
N THR A 61 31.86 -4.51 25.12
CA THR A 61 31.90 -5.82 25.82
C THR A 61 31.28 -6.03 27.23
N ASN A 62 30.66 -7.20 27.47
CA ASN A 62 31.24 -8.28 28.32
C ASN A 62 30.42 -9.60 28.34
N GLU A 63 30.93 -10.65 29.02
CA GLU A 63 30.58 -12.07 28.84
C GLU A 63 29.63 -12.71 29.89
N ASN A 64 28.97 -13.80 29.46
CA ASN A 64 28.67 -15.11 30.12
C ASN A 64 28.73 -15.28 31.66
N PRO A 65 27.87 -16.15 32.28
CA PRO A 65 28.21 -17.60 32.28
C PRO A 65 27.02 -18.61 32.25
N GLN A 66 27.36 -19.90 32.12
CA GLN A 66 26.46 -21.07 31.99
C GLN A 66 26.49 -22.05 33.21
N THR A 67 25.64 -23.10 33.13
CA THR A 67 25.74 -24.46 33.74
C THR A 67 25.19 -24.65 35.17
N PRO A 68 25.05 -25.90 35.69
CA PRO A 68 24.54 -27.18 35.13
C PRO A 68 23.35 -27.71 36.00
N VAL A 69 22.79 -28.94 35.98
CA VAL A 69 22.91 -30.27 35.29
C VAL A 69 21.46 -30.85 35.23
N LYS A 70 21.03 -31.80 34.38
CA LYS A 70 21.19 -33.28 34.37
C LYS A 70 20.03 -33.87 33.52
N GLY A 71 19.94 -35.14 33.09
CA GLY A 71 20.93 -36.23 33.09
C GLY A 71 20.34 -37.63 33.38
N THR A 72 19.42 -38.14 32.54
CA THR A 72 18.93 -39.53 32.56
C THR A 72 18.98 -40.12 31.14
N SER A 73 19.38 -41.39 30.99
CA SER A 73 19.54 -42.08 29.70
C SER A 73 18.58 -43.27 29.60
N LEU A 74 18.10 -43.62 28.40
CA LEU A 74 18.38 -44.92 27.77
C LEU A 74 17.75 -45.08 26.37
N HIS A 75 18.28 -46.07 25.65
CA HIS A 75 17.84 -46.65 24.36
C HIS A 75 17.90 -45.80 23.08
N ILE A 76 18.73 -46.30 22.16
CA ILE A 76 18.76 -45.97 20.73
C ILE A 76 17.92 -47.01 19.97
N PRO A 77 16.95 -46.60 19.15
CA PRO A 77 16.44 -47.38 18.02
C PRO A 77 17.05 -46.87 16.70
N GLU A 78 17.10 -47.73 15.69
CA GLU A 78 17.60 -47.38 14.34
C GLU A 78 16.70 -46.36 13.61
N PRO A 79 17.24 -45.57 12.65
CA PRO A 79 16.51 -44.51 11.99
C PRO A 79 15.45 -45.04 11.01
N ASN A 80 14.25 -45.29 11.52
CA ASN A 80 13.06 -45.51 10.70
C ASN A 80 12.81 -44.30 9.80
N LYS A 81 12.81 -44.54 8.48
CA LYS A 81 12.73 -43.51 7.45
C LYS A 81 11.39 -42.76 7.56
N ALA A 82 11.47 -41.45 7.84
CA ALA A 82 10.29 -40.58 7.82
C ALA A 82 9.55 -40.71 6.47
N PRO A 83 8.20 -40.83 6.47
CA PRO A 83 7.44 -40.94 5.25
C PRO A 83 7.58 -39.64 4.45
N ARG A 84 8.19 -39.71 3.27
CA ARG A 84 8.27 -38.58 2.34
C ARG A 84 6.86 -38.11 2.02
N ILE A 85 6.47 -36.93 2.53
CA ILE A 85 5.28 -36.22 2.10
C ILE A 85 5.45 -35.97 0.60
N LYS A 86 4.70 -36.71 -0.22
CA LYS A 86 4.66 -36.50 -1.66
C LYS A 86 3.79 -35.27 -1.90
N SER A 87 4.32 -34.28 -2.61
CA SER A 87 3.51 -33.16 -3.08
C SER A 87 2.30 -33.67 -3.88
N PRO A 88 1.14 -33.01 -3.78
CA PRO A 88 -0.02 -33.38 -4.58
C PRO A 88 0.32 -33.40 -6.06
N LYS A 89 -0.02 -34.49 -6.76
CA LYS A 89 0.10 -34.54 -8.21
C LYS A 89 -1.02 -33.71 -8.83
N LEU A 90 -0.71 -32.48 -9.21
CA LEU A 90 -1.61 -31.66 -10.02
C LEU A 90 -1.97 -32.38 -11.33
N SER A 91 -3.22 -32.18 -11.77
CA SER A 91 -3.77 -32.77 -12.99
C SER A 91 -3.08 -32.17 -14.23
N PRO A 92 -2.76 -32.98 -15.27
CA PRO A 92 -2.15 -32.48 -16.51
C PRO A 92 -3.09 -31.56 -17.33
N TYR A 93 -4.34 -31.39 -16.91
CA TYR A 93 -5.31 -30.49 -17.53
C TYR A 93 -5.31 -29.06 -16.96
N PHE A 94 -4.54 -28.80 -15.90
CA PHE A 94 -4.27 -27.44 -15.44
C PHE A 94 -2.90 -26.97 -15.95
N PRO A 95 -2.81 -25.82 -16.65
CA PRO A 95 -1.53 -25.23 -17.00
C PRO A 95 -0.68 -24.96 -15.75
N LYS A 96 0.65 -25.03 -15.89
CA LYS A 96 1.53 -24.38 -14.92
C LYS A 96 1.37 -22.87 -15.08
N VAL A 97 0.60 -22.26 -14.18
CA VAL A 97 0.75 -20.83 -13.89
C VAL A 97 2.21 -20.63 -13.44
N LEU A 98 2.87 -19.58 -13.94
CA LEU A 98 4.12 -19.11 -13.33
C LEU A 98 3.85 -18.70 -11.88
N ALA A 99 4.88 -18.59 -11.04
CA ALA A 99 4.70 -18.29 -9.62
C ALA A 99 3.78 -17.07 -9.44
N ASP A 100 2.78 -17.19 -8.56
CA ASP A 100 1.69 -16.21 -8.45
C ASP A 100 2.28 -14.85 -8.10
N ALA A 101 2.00 -13.84 -8.93
CA ALA A 101 2.59 -12.53 -8.77
C ALA A 101 1.86 -11.79 -7.64
N GLU A 102 2.48 -11.81 -6.46
CA GLU A 102 1.93 -11.23 -5.23
C GLU A 102 1.66 -9.72 -5.40
N SER A 103 2.49 -9.02 -6.19
CA SER A 103 2.24 -7.67 -6.72
C SER A 103 1.56 -7.76 -8.09
N CYS A 104 0.59 -6.87 -8.36
CA CYS A 104 0.01 -6.73 -9.69
C CYS A 104 0.86 -5.88 -10.65
N LEU A 105 1.97 -5.31 -10.17
CA LEU A 105 2.95 -4.53 -10.94
C LEU A 105 4.36 -5.12 -10.80
N PRO A 106 5.19 -5.13 -11.86
CA PRO A 106 6.60 -5.50 -11.75
C PRO A 106 7.35 -4.46 -10.90
N PHE A 107 8.37 -4.87 -10.14
CA PHE A 107 9.16 -3.93 -9.33
C PHE A 107 10.17 -3.20 -10.24
N PRO A 108 9.99 -1.90 -10.54
CA PRO A 108 10.73 -1.24 -11.60
C PRO A 108 12.10 -0.74 -11.11
N PRO A 109 13.08 -0.51 -11.99
CA PRO A 109 14.39 -0.01 -11.60
C PRO A 109 14.29 1.33 -10.85
N ILE A 110 15.03 1.52 -9.75
CA ILE A 110 14.90 2.71 -8.89
C ILE A 110 15.35 4.02 -9.57
N ASP A 111 15.98 3.97 -10.74
CA ASP A 111 16.31 5.12 -11.57
C ASP A 111 15.15 5.60 -12.47
N VAL A 112 14.08 4.81 -12.68
CA VAL A 112 12.92 5.27 -13.45
C VAL A 112 12.08 6.30 -12.67
N PRO A 113 11.40 7.26 -13.35
CA PRO A 113 10.78 8.40 -12.68
C PRO A 113 9.50 8.08 -11.88
N SER A 114 8.82 6.95 -12.17
CA SER A 114 7.57 6.51 -11.52
C SER A 114 7.54 4.99 -11.35
N PHE A 115 6.85 4.50 -10.33
CA PHE A 115 6.63 3.07 -10.09
C PHE A 115 5.52 2.51 -11.00
N GLY A 116 4.53 3.35 -11.34
CA GLY A 116 3.41 2.98 -12.19
C GLY A 116 2.08 2.81 -11.45
N LEU A 117 1.98 3.26 -10.19
CA LEU A 117 0.69 3.38 -9.52
C LEU A 117 -0.16 4.46 -10.19
N ILE A 118 -1.47 4.21 -10.33
CA ILE A 118 -2.41 5.25 -10.81
C ILE A 118 -2.43 6.46 -9.87
N GLN A 119 -2.15 6.25 -8.57
CA GLN A 119 -2.04 7.31 -7.59
C GLN A 119 -0.88 8.28 -7.87
N GLU A 120 0.25 7.84 -8.46
CA GLU A 120 1.32 8.76 -8.88
C GLU A 120 0.86 9.66 -10.04
N GLN A 121 0.03 9.12 -10.95
CA GLN A 121 -0.49 9.85 -12.11
C GLN A 121 -1.60 10.83 -11.73
N LEU A 122 -2.33 10.53 -10.66
CA LEU A 122 -3.46 11.33 -10.15
C LEU A 122 -3.12 12.14 -8.89
N ALA A 123 -1.86 12.22 -8.47
CA ALA A 123 -1.45 12.92 -7.25
C ALA A 123 -1.93 14.39 -7.20
N HIS A 124 -1.80 15.08 -8.34
CA HIS A 124 -2.25 16.47 -8.55
C HIS A 124 -3.73 16.61 -8.95
N ASP A 125 -4.50 15.51 -9.01
CA ASP A 125 -5.97 15.52 -9.04
C ASP A 125 -6.50 14.66 -7.87
N PRO A 126 -6.51 15.22 -6.64
CA PRO A 126 -6.81 14.44 -5.45
C PRO A 126 -8.25 13.90 -5.42
N PHE A 127 -9.18 14.51 -6.17
CA PHE A 127 -10.53 13.98 -6.34
C PHE A 127 -10.53 12.71 -7.19
N ARG A 128 -9.91 12.75 -8.40
CA ARG A 128 -9.81 11.56 -9.25
C ARG A 128 -9.00 10.45 -8.57
N LEU A 129 -7.98 10.79 -7.79
CA LEU A 129 -7.25 9.82 -6.97
C LEU A 129 -8.17 9.09 -5.98
N LEU A 130 -9.06 9.80 -5.27
CA LEU A 130 -10.02 9.13 -4.37
C LEU A 130 -11.01 8.24 -5.14
N ILE A 131 -11.52 8.67 -6.29
CA ILE A 131 -12.36 7.82 -7.16
C ILE A 131 -11.58 6.55 -7.59
N ALA A 132 -10.29 6.68 -7.94
CA ALA A 132 -9.43 5.53 -8.24
C ALA A 132 -9.33 4.55 -7.06
N THR A 133 -9.20 5.03 -5.81
CA THR A 133 -9.21 4.13 -4.64
C THR A 133 -10.53 3.39 -4.47
N ILE A 134 -11.68 4.01 -4.80
CA ILE A 134 -12.99 3.34 -4.80
C ILE A 134 -13.07 2.24 -5.86
N PHE A 135 -12.41 2.41 -7.00
CA PHE A 135 -12.37 1.41 -8.08
C PHE A 135 -11.39 0.26 -7.82
N LEU A 136 -10.28 0.52 -7.12
CA LEU A 136 -9.27 -0.48 -6.75
C LEU A 136 -9.65 -1.29 -5.49
N ASN A 137 -10.50 -0.75 -4.61
CA ASN A 137 -11.05 -1.46 -3.44
C ASN A 137 -11.63 -2.83 -3.84
N ARG A 138 -10.85 -3.91 -3.67
CA ARG A 138 -11.23 -5.32 -3.97
C ARG A 138 -11.20 -5.71 -5.47
N THR A 139 -10.54 -4.94 -6.33
CA THR A 139 -10.39 -5.28 -7.77
C THR A 139 -8.96 -5.02 -8.25
N ARG A 140 -8.39 -5.98 -9.00
CA ARG A 140 -7.06 -5.82 -9.64
C ARG A 140 -7.07 -4.60 -10.58
N GLY A 141 -5.98 -3.83 -10.59
CA GLY A 141 -5.79 -2.70 -11.52
C GLY A 141 -6.06 -3.07 -12.99
N GLY A 142 -5.68 -4.30 -13.36
CA GLY A 142 -5.95 -4.95 -14.65
C GLY A 142 -7.37 -4.79 -15.19
N VAL A 143 -8.36 -4.85 -14.31
CA VAL A 143 -9.79 -4.72 -14.67
C VAL A 143 -10.34 -3.35 -14.29
N ALA A 144 -9.84 -2.73 -13.22
CA ALA A 144 -10.34 -1.47 -12.70
C ALA A 144 -9.98 -0.25 -13.59
N LEU A 145 -8.72 -0.12 -14.03
CA LEU A 145 -8.26 1.11 -14.70
C LEU A 145 -8.92 1.36 -16.08
N PRO A 146 -9.10 0.35 -16.97
CA PRO A 146 -9.79 0.56 -18.26
C PRO A 146 -11.27 0.93 -18.13
N VAL A 147 -11.85 0.82 -16.94
CA VAL A 147 -13.23 1.22 -16.62
C VAL A 147 -13.25 2.56 -15.89
N LEU A 148 -12.25 2.83 -15.03
CA LEU A 148 -12.03 4.13 -14.40
C LEU A 148 -11.87 5.25 -15.44
N PHE A 149 -11.02 5.05 -16.46
CA PHE A 149 -10.83 6.05 -17.51
C PHE A 149 -12.13 6.31 -18.29
N LYS A 150 -12.88 5.27 -18.68
CA LYS A 150 -14.19 5.44 -19.34
C LYS A 150 -15.20 6.23 -18.51
N VAL A 151 -15.13 6.12 -17.18
CA VAL A 151 -15.95 6.90 -16.24
C VAL A 151 -15.47 8.36 -16.17
N PHE A 152 -14.17 8.63 -16.24
CA PHE A 152 -13.65 10.00 -16.37
C PHE A 152 -13.88 10.61 -17.76
N ASP A 153 -13.98 9.82 -18.82
CA ASP A 153 -14.31 10.31 -20.17
C ASP A 153 -15.80 10.73 -20.26
N HIS A 154 -16.69 9.95 -19.64
CA HIS A 154 -18.14 10.19 -19.64
C HIS A 154 -18.57 11.24 -18.60
N TYR A 155 -17.95 11.25 -17.42
CA TYR A 155 -18.17 12.23 -16.36
C TYR A 155 -16.84 12.97 -16.03
N PRO A 156 -16.43 13.95 -16.87
CA PRO A 156 -15.10 14.56 -16.78
C PRO A 156 -14.89 15.53 -15.60
N THR A 157 -15.96 15.96 -14.93
CA THR A 157 -15.90 16.91 -13.81
C THR A 157 -16.59 16.38 -12.56
N ILE A 158 -16.35 17.03 -11.42
CA ILE A 158 -16.94 16.65 -10.14
C ILE A 158 -18.46 16.82 -10.18
N GLU A 159 -18.95 17.88 -10.82
CA GLU A 159 -20.37 18.15 -11.05
C GLU A 159 -21.02 17.07 -11.92
N ALA A 160 -20.31 16.56 -12.93
CA ALA A 160 -20.81 15.48 -13.78
C ALA A 160 -20.97 14.16 -13.01
N ILE A 161 -20.06 13.84 -12.08
CA ILE A 161 -20.19 12.67 -11.21
C ILE A 161 -21.25 12.88 -10.12
N ALA A 162 -21.36 14.08 -9.54
CA ALA A 162 -22.39 14.40 -8.54
C ALA A 162 -23.82 14.38 -9.12
N ALA A 163 -23.97 14.72 -10.41
CA ALA A 163 -25.26 14.71 -11.12
C ALA A 163 -25.52 13.43 -11.93
N ALA A 164 -24.68 12.40 -11.82
CA ALA A 164 -24.80 11.16 -12.58
C ALA A 164 -26.01 10.32 -12.15
N ASP A 165 -26.69 9.68 -13.11
CA ASP A 165 -27.72 8.69 -12.80
C ASP A 165 -27.06 7.42 -12.22
N GLU A 166 -27.52 6.97 -11.05
CA GLU A 166 -26.94 5.79 -10.38
C GLU A 166 -27.04 4.54 -11.27
N SER A 167 -28.12 4.37 -12.04
CA SER A 167 -28.32 3.17 -12.87
C SER A 167 -27.42 3.16 -14.12
N GLU A 168 -27.17 4.33 -14.72
CA GLU A 168 -26.17 4.50 -15.79
C GLU A 168 -24.77 4.19 -15.27
N PHE A 169 -24.36 4.83 -14.16
CA PHE A 169 -23.03 4.64 -13.54
C PHE A 169 -22.82 3.17 -13.16
N VAL A 170 -23.82 2.53 -12.51
CA VAL A 170 -23.84 1.09 -12.18
C VAL A 170 -23.71 0.21 -13.41
N SER A 171 -24.30 0.61 -14.55
CA SER A 171 -24.20 -0.11 -15.82
C SER A 171 -22.77 -0.06 -16.37
N MET A 172 -22.13 1.11 -16.36
CA MET A 172 -20.73 1.28 -16.79
C MET A 172 -19.76 0.42 -15.99
N ILE A 173 -19.88 0.43 -14.65
CA ILE A 173 -18.93 -0.27 -13.76
C ILE A 173 -19.35 -1.72 -13.40
N ARG A 174 -20.38 -2.26 -14.06
CA ARG A 174 -21.01 -3.55 -13.69
C ARG A 174 -20.06 -4.76 -13.70
N CYS A 175 -18.96 -4.68 -14.46
CA CYS A 175 -17.94 -5.73 -14.55
C CYS A 175 -16.97 -5.76 -13.35
N LEU A 176 -16.90 -4.72 -12.51
CA LEU A 176 -15.94 -4.62 -11.42
C LEU A 176 -16.38 -5.33 -10.12
N GLY A 177 -17.68 -5.61 -9.99
CA GLY A 177 -18.30 -6.03 -8.73
C GLY A 177 -18.55 -4.86 -7.76
N PHE A 178 -19.41 -5.09 -6.76
CA PHE A 178 -19.85 -4.08 -5.78
C PHE A 178 -20.37 -2.76 -6.41
N GLN A 179 -20.88 -2.84 -7.65
CA GLN A 179 -21.18 -1.70 -8.51
C GLN A 179 -22.16 -0.71 -7.88
N ASN A 180 -23.20 -1.20 -7.20
CA ASN A 180 -24.19 -0.34 -6.51
C ASN A 180 -23.56 0.44 -5.35
N GLN A 181 -22.68 -0.20 -4.58
CA GLN A 181 -21.97 0.44 -3.47
C GLN A 181 -20.91 1.43 -3.96
N ARG A 182 -20.24 1.12 -5.08
CA ARG A 182 -19.23 1.99 -5.71
C ARG A 182 -19.84 3.24 -6.32
N ALA A 183 -20.88 3.09 -7.15
CA ALA A 183 -21.57 4.24 -7.77
C ALA A 183 -22.05 5.23 -6.71
N ARG A 184 -22.75 4.75 -5.67
CA ARG A 184 -23.18 5.59 -4.53
C ARG A 184 -22.02 6.25 -3.80
N LYS A 185 -20.91 5.54 -3.56
CA LYS A 185 -19.71 6.14 -2.94
C LYS A 185 -19.10 7.22 -3.84
N CYS A 186 -19.04 7.03 -5.16
CA CYS A 186 -18.52 8.03 -6.10
C CYS A 186 -19.41 9.29 -6.17
N ILE A 187 -20.73 9.10 -6.34
CA ILE A 187 -21.71 10.20 -6.42
C ILE A 187 -21.70 10.99 -5.10
N ALA A 188 -21.88 10.32 -3.95
CA ALA A 188 -21.91 10.98 -2.65
C ALA A 188 -20.57 11.63 -2.26
N LEU A 189 -19.43 11.08 -2.69
CA LEU A 189 -18.13 11.74 -2.54
C LEU A 189 -18.09 13.03 -3.35
N ALA A 190 -18.57 13.04 -4.60
CA ALA A 190 -18.62 14.24 -5.43
C ALA A 190 -19.60 15.31 -4.89
N GLU A 191 -20.81 14.93 -4.46
CA GLU A 191 -21.76 15.83 -3.79
C GLU A 191 -21.15 16.47 -2.53
N THR A 192 -20.46 15.66 -1.71
CA THR A 192 -19.79 16.14 -0.49
C THR A 192 -18.59 17.03 -0.81
N TRP A 193 -17.83 16.71 -1.87
CA TRP A 193 -16.67 17.49 -2.31
C TRP A 193 -17.09 18.88 -2.81
N LEU A 194 -18.18 18.99 -3.57
CA LEU A 194 -18.72 20.27 -4.02
C LEU A 194 -19.25 21.12 -2.86
N THR A 195 -19.81 20.47 -1.83
CA THR A 195 -20.41 21.14 -0.67
C THR A 195 -19.38 21.56 0.39
N ASN A 196 -18.37 20.73 0.62
CA ASN A 196 -17.34 20.93 1.65
C ASN A 196 -16.02 20.23 1.22
N PRO A 197 -15.26 20.84 0.29
CA PRO A 197 -14.03 20.24 -0.23
C PRO A 197 -12.96 20.13 0.88
N PRO A 198 -11.97 19.22 0.71
CA PRO A 198 -10.81 19.13 1.61
C PRO A 198 -10.06 20.46 1.68
N HIS A 199 -9.59 20.82 2.87
CA HIS A 199 -8.95 22.10 3.13
C HIS A 199 -7.95 21.95 4.29
N LYS A 200 -6.71 22.41 4.12
CA LYS A 200 -5.63 22.20 5.11
C LYS A 200 -5.96 22.56 6.55
N ASN A 201 -6.70 23.66 6.77
CA ASN A 201 -7.13 24.10 8.11
C ASN A 201 -8.39 23.37 8.63
N LYS A 202 -8.82 22.26 8.00
CA LYS A 202 -10.00 21.46 8.39
C LYS A 202 -9.66 19.98 8.41
N ARG A 203 -9.75 19.35 9.58
CA ARG A 203 -9.53 17.92 9.76
C ARG A 203 -10.69 17.29 10.52
N TYR A 204 -11.07 16.08 10.10
CA TYR A 204 -12.24 15.37 10.58
C TYR A 204 -11.86 13.99 11.13
N ARG A 205 -12.74 13.45 11.96
CA ARG A 205 -12.50 12.18 12.65
C ARG A 205 -12.49 10.97 11.71
N LYS A 206 -11.39 10.20 11.73
CA LYS A 206 -11.43 8.78 11.37
C LYS A 206 -11.15 7.94 12.62
N LEU A 207 -12.12 7.12 13.03
CA LEU A 207 -11.94 6.23 14.17
C LEU A 207 -10.96 5.10 13.81
N HIS A 208 -10.08 4.76 14.75
CA HIS A 208 -9.12 3.65 14.65
C HIS A 208 -8.13 3.76 13.47
N TYR A 209 -7.82 4.97 13.01
CA TYR A 209 -6.83 5.22 11.96
C TYR A 209 -5.95 6.44 12.30
N PRO A 210 -4.61 6.36 12.15
CA PRO A 210 -3.85 5.23 11.61
C PRO A 210 -3.62 4.09 12.64
N ARG A 211 -3.80 4.34 13.94
CA ARG A 211 -3.69 3.32 14.98
C ARG A 211 -5.03 3.06 15.66
N LYS A 212 -5.14 1.89 16.29
CA LYS A 212 -6.31 1.53 17.10
C LYS A 212 -6.48 2.56 18.23
N LEU A 213 -7.71 3.03 18.43
CA LEU A 213 -8.16 4.08 19.37
C LEU A 213 -7.99 5.53 18.88
N ASP A 214 -7.23 5.81 17.82
CA ASP A 214 -7.11 7.16 17.27
C ASP A 214 -8.48 7.74 16.85
N GLY A 215 -8.62 9.05 17.00
CA GLY A 215 -9.83 9.81 16.65
C GLY A 215 -11.00 9.66 17.63
N ARG A 216 -10.93 8.78 18.65
CA ARG A 216 -12.01 8.63 19.67
C ARG A 216 -12.20 9.88 20.54
N ASP A 217 -11.21 10.75 20.56
CA ASP A 217 -11.11 12.05 21.23
C ASP A 217 -11.63 13.22 20.38
N VAL A 218 -12.20 12.94 19.21
CA VAL A 218 -12.85 13.91 18.31
C VAL A 218 -14.36 13.59 18.21
N GLY A 219 -15.19 14.62 18.09
CA GLY A 219 -16.64 14.49 17.83
C GLY A 219 -16.95 13.85 16.47
N ARG A 220 -18.20 13.41 16.24
CA ARG A 220 -18.64 12.91 14.93
C ARG A 220 -18.60 14.02 13.88
N ASP A 221 -19.14 15.18 14.25
CA ASP A 221 -19.34 16.34 13.38
C ASP A 221 -18.39 17.49 13.76
N GLU A 222 -17.34 17.19 14.53
CA GLU A 222 -16.30 18.15 14.92
C GLU A 222 -15.27 18.31 13.79
N CYS A 223 -14.98 19.56 13.45
CA CYS A 223 -13.92 19.94 12.53
C CYS A 223 -12.80 20.60 13.35
N ILE A 224 -11.62 19.98 13.40
CA ILE A 224 -10.44 20.53 14.08
C ILE A 224 -9.52 21.24 13.08
N ASN A 225 -8.74 22.21 13.57
CA ASN A 225 -7.83 23.03 12.76
C ASN A 225 -6.44 22.38 12.59
N GLU A 226 -5.43 23.10 12.10
CA GLU A 226 -4.07 22.57 11.94
C GLU A 226 -3.32 22.54 13.29
N GLU A 227 -3.65 23.46 14.20
CA GLU A 227 -2.99 23.67 15.48
C GLU A 227 -3.40 22.66 16.57
N ASP A 228 -4.50 21.93 16.38
CA ASP A 228 -4.97 20.88 17.30
C ASP A 228 -4.09 19.62 17.19
N LEU A 229 -3.60 19.10 18.32
CA LEU A 229 -2.70 17.94 18.35
C LEU A 229 -3.43 16.58 18.20
N ARG A 230 -4.77 16.56 18.15
CA ARG A 230 -5.57 15.35 17.98
C ARG A 230 -5.47 14.76 16.57
N VAL A 231 -5.69 13.45 16.47
CA VAL A 231 -5.57 12.69 15.23
C VAL A 231 -6.85 12.79 14.41
N ALA A 232 -6.79 13.56 13.33
CA ALA A 232 -7.88 13.80 12.38
C ALA A 232 -7.30 14.13 11.01
N TRP A 233 -8.11 13.98 9.94
CA TRP A 233 -7.65 13.95 8.55
C TRP A 233 -8.51 14.82 7.62
N GLU A 234 -7.89 15.41 6.60
CA GLU A 234 -8.49 16.45 5.75
C GLU A 234 -9.63 15.95 4.84
N ILE A 235 -9.72 14.62 4.66
CA ILE A 235 -10.70 13.94 3.81
C ILE A 235 -11.63 12.96 4.57
N ALA A 236 -11.51 12.84 5.89
CA ALA A 236 -12.22 11.78 6.63
C ALA A 236 -13.74 11.98 6.72
N HIS A 237 -14.25 13.16 6.37
CA HIS A 237 -15.67 13.44 6.20
C HIS A 237 -16.26 12.95 4.87
N LEU A 238 -15.42 12.63 3.87
CA LEU A 238 -15.89 12.25 2.55
C LEU A 238 -16.44 10.81 2.53
N PRO A 239 -17.63 10.58 1.96
CA PRO A 239 -18.20 9.24 1.80
C PRO A 239 -17.24 8.25 1.11
N GLY A 240 -17.15 7.04 1.67
CA GLY A 240 -16.35 5.96 1.09
C GLY A 240 -14.86 5.96 1.42
N VAL A 241 -14.30 7.02 2.04
CA VAL A 241 -12.88 7.09 2.42
C VAL A 241 -12.54 6.07 3.52
N GLY A 242 -11.80 5.02 3.14
CA GLY A 242 -11.25 4.00 4.01
C GLY A 242 -9.80 4.27 4.44
N ALA A 243 -9.19 3.34 5.18
CA ALA A 243 -7.76 3.40 5.52
C ALA A 243 -6.88 3.49 4.27
N TYR A 244 -7.12 2.63 3.27
CA TYR A 244 -6.44 2.67 1.96
C TYR A 244 -6.53 4.03 1.24
N SER A 245 -7.71 4.68 1.29
CA SER A 245 -7.91 6.01 0.73
C SER A 245 -7.14 7.09 1.49
N LEU A 246 -7.06 6.97 2.82
CA LEU A 246 -6.27 7.87 3.68
C LEU A 246 -4.76 7.65 3.52
N ASP A 247 -4.30 6.41 3.41
CA ASP A 247 -2.90 6.09 3.11
C ASP A 247 -2.52 6.64 1.73
N SER A 248 -3.34 6.41 0.70
CA SER A 248 -3.13 6.99 -0.64
C SER A 248 -3.09 8.53 -0.58
N TRP A 249 -4.04 9.15 0.11
CA TRP A 249 -4.07 10.60 0.29
C TRP A 249 -2.82 11.16 0.99
N ARG A 250 -2.37 10.50 2.06
CA ARG A 250 -1.17 10.86 2.83
C ARG A 250 0.10 10.68 2.00
N ILE A 251 0.20 9.62 1.21
CA ILE A 251 1.36 9.35 0.36
C ILE A 251 1.44 10.31 -0.83
N PHE A 252 0.32 10.76 -1.41
CA PHE A 252 0.33 11.45 -2.72
C PHE A 252 -0.20 12.90 -2.74
N CYS A 253 -1.08 13.31 -1.83
CA CYS A 253 -1.79 14.60 -1.93
C CYS A 253 -1.63 15.53 -0.71
N ARG A 254 -1.31 14.98 0.48
CA ARG A 254 -1.45 15.72 1.75
C ARG A 254 -0.48 16.91 1.88
N ASP A 255 0.77 16.77 1.44
CA ASP A 255 1.77 17.84 1.56
C ASP A 255 1.50 19.01 0.59
N GLU A 256 0.91 18.71 -0.57
CA GLU A 256 0.47 19.73 -1.53
C GLU A 256 -0.77 20.48 -1.02
N LEU A 257 -1.80 19.80 -0.50
CA LEU A 257 -2.96 20.48 0.11
C LEU A 257 -2.54 21.43 1.26
N ARG A 258 -1.51 21.06 2.03
CA ARG A 258 -1.01 21.84 3.17
C ARG A 258 -0.03 22.96 2.80
N ASP A 259 0.21 23.20 1.51
CA ASP A 259 1.23 24.14 1.00
C ASP A 259 2.64 23.88 1.58
N LYS A 260 2.98 22.62 1.87
CA LYS A 260 4.27 22.23 2.45
C LYS A 260 5.32 21.88 1.39
N ALA A 261 4.88 21.32 0.27
CA ALA A 261 5.69 20.99 -0.90
C ALA A 261 4.85 21.12 -2.18
N SER A 262 5.48 21.18 -3.35
CA SER A 262 4.80 21.19 -4.66
C SER A 262 4.50 19.80 -5.21
N ASP A 263 4.95 18.75 -4.52
CA ASP A 263 4.63 17.35 -4.77
C ASP A 263 4.80 16.55 -3.48
N TRP A 264 4.42 15.27 -3.52
CA TRP A 264 4.60 14.35 -2.38
C TRP A 264 6.05 13.93 -2.15
N ARG A 265 6.98 14.26 -3.04
CA ARG A 265 8.41 13.93 -2.90
C ARG A 265 9.14 14.96 -2.04
N GLY A 266 8.48 16.07 -1.69
CA GLY A 266 9.04 17.18 -0.93
C GLY A 266 9.68 18.25 -1.81
N THR A 267 9.43 18.25 -3.12
CA THR A 267 9.95 19.26 -4.03
C THR A 267 9.46 20.64 -3.61
N GLY A 268 10.35 21.64 -3.63
CA GLY A 268 10.02 23.02 -3.29
C GLY A 268 9.74 23.29 -1.80
N ALA A 269 9.86 22.29 -0.91
CA ALA A 269 9.68 22.50 0.52
C ALA A 269 10.68 23.52 1.09
N THR A 270 10.19 24.51 1.83
CA THR A 270 11.00 25.62 2.39
C THR A 270 11.12 25.58 3.92
N GLU A 271 10.38 24.71 4.59
CA GLU A 271 10.39 24.57 6.05
C GLU A 271 11.62 23.79 6.52
N VAL A 272 12.37 24.37 7.47
CA VAL A 272 13.64 23.80 7.94
C VAL A 272 13.37 22.52 8.73
N GLY A 273 13.88 21.40 8.22
CA GLY A 273 13.63 20.08 8.80
C GLY A 273 12.31 19.44 8.38
N PHE A 274 11.69 19.92 7.29
CA PHE A 274 10.54 19.26 6.66
C PHE A 274 10.82 17.78 6.35
N VAL A 275 9.81 16.94 6.60
CA VAL A 275 9.78 15.51 6.26
C VAL A 275 8.45 15.26 5.54
N ALA A 276 8.52 14.76 4.32
CA ALA A 276 7.33 14.46 3.51
C ALA A 276 6.50 13.35 4.16
N GLU A 277 5.18 13.50 4.12
CA GLU A 277 4.20 12.68 4.85
C GLU A 277 4.35 11.18 4.56
N TRP A 278 4.68 10.78 3.33
CA TRP A 278 4.86 9.38 2.94
C TRP A 278 5.87 8.62 3.81
N LYS A 279 6.89 9.31 4.34
CA LYS A 279 7.89 8.72 5.25
C LYS A 279 7.32 8.30 6.61
N CYS A 280 6.09 8.72 6.91
CA CYS A 280 5.35 8.46 8.14
C CYS A 280 4.07 7.61 7.89
N VAL A 281 3.89 7.03 6.69
CA VAL A 281 2.76 6.16 6.35
C VAL A 281 3.18 4.69 6.43
N LEU A 282 2.41 3.87 7.14
CA LEU A 282 2.58 2.41 7.25
C LEU A 282 1.33 1.72 6.65
N PRO A 283 1.23 1.58 5.32
CA PRO A 283 0.01 1.18 4.64
C PRO A 283 -0.22 -0.34 4.71
N GLN A 284 -1.49 -0.72 4.93
CA GLN A 284 -1.90 -2.13 4.87
C GLN A 284 -2.16 -2.65 3.45
N ASP A 285 -2.20 -1.77 2.44
CA ASP A 285 -2.28 -2.19 1.04
C ASP A 285 -0.92 -2.61 0.48
N LYS A 286 -0.90 -3.72 -0.27
CA LYS A 286 0.32 -4.35 -0.79
C LYS A 286 1.01 -3.54 -1.88
N GLU A 287 0.24 -2.85 -2.73
CA GLU A 287 0.80 -2.05 -3.83
C GLU A 287 1.37 -0.73 -3.26
N LEU A 288 0.73 -0.15 -2.24
CA LEU A 288 1.31 0.96 -1.46
C LEU A 288 2.57 0.53 -0.68
N ARG A 289 2.64 -0.69 -0.11
CA ARG A 289 3.90 -1.22 0.48
C ARG A 289 5.01 -1.35 -0.57
N ALA A 290 4.71 -1.89 -1.74
CA ALA A 290 5.68 -2.03 -2.82
C ALA A 290 6.22 -0.65 -3.25
N TYR A 291 5.33 0.34 -3.36
CA TYR A 291 5.68 1.72 -3.66
C TYR A 291 6.60 2.36 -2.61
N LEU A 292 6.25 2.29 -1.33
CA LEU A 292 7.08 2.87 -0.28
C LEU A 292 8.42 2.16 -0.12
N SER A 293 8.47 0.84 -0.34
CA SER A 293 9.72 0.08 -0.40
C SER A 293 10.64 0.56 -1.53
N TRP A 294 10.06 0.83 -2.72
CA TRP A 294 10.78 1.40 -3.87
C TRP A 294 11.25 2.84 -3.62
N MET A 295 10.42 3.68 -2.98
CA MET A 295 10.77 5.05 -2.60
C MET A 295 11.92 5.08 -1.57
N TRP A 296 11.92 4.21 -0.56
CA TRP A 296 13.02 4.12 0.40
C TRP A 296 14.31 3.56 -0.22
N LEU A 297 14.21 2.63 -1.17
CA LEU A 297 15.38 2.14 -1.91
C LEU A 297 16.03 3.22 -2.79
N LYS A 298 15.28 4.20 -3.31
CA LYS A 298 15.87 5.39 -3.96
C LYS A 298 16.74 6.22 -3.01
N GLU A 299 16.44 6.23 -1.72
CA GLU A 299 17.24 6.88 -0.68
C GLU A 299 18.32 5.98 -0.06
N GLY A 300 18.45 4.73 -0.55
CA GLY A 300 19.46 3.78 -0.09
C GLY A 300 19.06 2.96 1.16
N TRP A 301 17.77 2.87 1.47
CA TRP A 301 17.26 2.16 2.65
C TRP A 301 16.37 0.98 2.29
N ILE A 302 16.50 -0.10 3.06
CA ILE A 302 15.49 -1.16 3.18
C ILE A 302 14.59 -0.73 4.35
N TRP A 303 13.30 -0.57 4.08
CA TRP A 303 12.28 -0.12 5.04
C TRP A 303 11.39 -1.29 5.46
N ASP A 304 11.10 -1.36 6.76
CA ASP A 304 10.17 -2.32 7.33
C ASP A 304 8.76 -1.73 7.47
N HIS A 305 7.75 -2.34 6.85
CA HIS A 305 6.38 -1.79 6.84
C HIS A 305 5.65 -1.91 8.18
N ASN A 306 6.02 -2.89 9.02
CA ASN A 306 5.36 -3.14 10.31
C ASN A 306 5.76 -2.10 11.37
N THR A 307 7.01 -1.67 11.34
CA THR A 307 7.64 -0.80 12.35
C THR A 307 7.90 0.62 11.85
N GLY A 308 8.21 0.78 10.56
CA GLY A 308 8.79 1.99 9.99
C GLY A 308 10.32 2.07 10.11
N ASP A 309 10.99 1.04 10.64
CA ASP A 309 12.45 1.05 10.79
C ASP A 309 13.18 1.01 9.44
N LEU A 310 14.38 1.62 9.41
CA LEU A 310 15.21 1.77 8.23
C LEU A 310 16.57 1.11 8.44
N THR A 311 16.98 0.26 7.49
CA THR A 311 18.31 -0.37 7.47
C THR A 311 19.07 -0.03 6.18
N PRO A 312 20.38 0.22 6.21
CA PRO A 312 21.13 0.58 5.00
C PRO A 312 21.09 -0.55 3.96
N ALA A 313 20.69 -0.22 2.72
CA ALA A 313 20.64 -1.18 1.63
C ALA A 313 22.06 -1.61 1.20
N SER A 314 22.33 -2.91 1.23
CA SER A 314 23.64 -3.44 0.78
C SER A 314 23.86 -3.22 -0.73
N ASP A 315 25.12 -3.16 -1.18
CA ASP A 315 25.47 -3.06 -2.60
C ASP A 315 24.79 -4.12 -3.48
N LYS A 316 24.52 -5.31 -2.93
CA LYS A 316 23.82 -6.39 -3.62
C LYS A 316 22.35 -6.05 -3.86
N MET A 317 21.69 -5.46 -2.85
CA MET A 317 20.33 -4.96 -2.96
C MET A 317 20.26 -3.77 -3.91
N MET A 318 21.15 -2.78 -3.76
CA MET A 318 21.18 -1.60 -4.63
C MET A 318 21.41 -1.96 -6.11
N ARG A 319 22.29 -2.94 -6.41
CA ARG A 319 22.45 -3.42 -7.80
C ARG A 319 21.20 -4.11 -8.35
N ALA A 320 20.42 -4.83 -7.53
CA ALA A 320 19.15 -5.39 -7.97
C ALA A 320 18.08 -4.29 -8.13
N ALA A 321 18.01 -3.34 -7.20
CA ALA A 321 17.12 -2.18 -7.28
C ALA A 321 17.36 -1.34 -8.54
N HIS A 322 18.62 -1.14 -8.96
CA HIS A 322 18.98 -0.51 -10.25
C HIS A 322 18.80 -1.42 -11.48
N SER A 323 18.56 -2.72 -11.30
CA SER A 323 18.23 -3.64 -12.40
C SER A 323 16.71 -3.80 -12.60
N GLY A 324 15.92 -3.46 -11.57
CA GLY A 324 14.53 -3.91 -11.44
C GLY A 324 14.42 -5.43 -11.35
N GLY A 325 13.18 -5.94 -11.37
CA GLY A 325 12.94 -7.37 -11.57
C GLY A 325 11.69 -7.90 -10.85
N VAL A 326 11.75 -9.19 -10.52
CA VAL A 326 10.77 -9.83 -9.64
C VAL A 326 11.10 -9.46 -8.19
N ALA A 327 10.10 -8.96 -7.47
CA ALA A 327 10.11 -8.89 -6.02
C ALA A 327 8.99 -9.79 -5.49
N HIS A 328 9.20 -10.36 -4.30
CA HIS A 328 8.21 -11.15 -3.56
C HIS A 328 8.01 -10.57 -2.16
N GLU A 329 6.93 -10.96 -1.50
CA GLU A 329 6.51 -10.44 -0.21
C GLU A 329 6.94 -11.41 0.93
N GLU A 330 8.04 -11.13 1.62
CA GLU A 330 8.53 -11.92 2.76
C GLU A 330 8.17 -11.21 4.08
N ASP A 331 7.31 -11.85 4.89
CA ASP A 331 6.67 -11.27 6.10
C ASP A 331 6.00 -9.89 5.88
N GLY A 332 5.60 -9.59 4.64
CA GLY A 332 4.97 -8.33 4.23
C GLY A 332 5.95 -7.28 3.69
N ASN A 333 7.26 -7.50 3.84
CA ASN A 333 8.32 -6.66 3.28
C ASN A 333 8.66 -7.10 1.85
N TRP A 334 8.95 -6.13 0.97
CA TRP A 334 9.27 -6.43 -0.43
C TRP A 334 10.75 -6.73 -0.65
N VAL A 335 11.04 -7.99 -1.00
CA VAL A 335 12.40 -8.48 -1.25
C VAL A 335 12.59 -8.67 -2.76
N LEU A 336 13.54 -7.92 -3.35
CA LEU A 336 13.93 -8.12 -4.74
C LEU A 336 14.71 -9.44 -4.90
N GLU A 337 14.36 -10.23 -5.92
CA GLU A 337 15.13 -11.40 -6.30
C GLU A 337 16.50 -10.98 -6.86
N THR A 338 17.50 -10.92 -5.98
CA THR A 338 18.90 -10.79 -6.36
C THR A 338 19.35 -12.05 -7.12
N SER A 339 19.11 -12.09 -8.44
CA SER A 339 19.55 -13.19 -9.31
C SER A 339 21.01 -13.55 -9.03
N PRO A 340 21.36 -14.84 -8.89
CA PRO A 340 22.72 -15.24 -8.59
C PRO A 340 23.62 -14.81 -9.75
N VAL A 341 24.47 -13.80 -9.51
CA VAL A 341 25.43 -13.31 -10.49
C VAL A 341 26.26 -14.49 -10.96
N LYS A 342 26.09 -14.88 -12.23
CA LYS A 342 26.91 -15.92 -12.84
C LYS A 342 28.35 -15.45 -12.77
N ALA A 343 29.15 -16.10 -11.93
CA ALA A 343 30.57 -15.87 -11.86
C ALA A 343 31.14 -16.11 -13.27
N VAL A 344 31.62 -15.05 -13.91
CA VAL A 344 32.40 -15.17 -15.13
C VAL A 344 33.74 -15.76 -14.70
N ASN A 345 33.85 -17.07 -14.81
CA ASN A 345 35.07 -17.81 -14.46
C ASN A 345 36.21 -17.37 -15.39
N GLY A 346 36.95 -16.35 -14.96
CA GLY A 346 38.20 -15.93 -15.58
C GLY A 346 39.25 -17.01 -15.39
N LEU A 347 39.30 -17.96 -16.33
CA LEU A 347 40.41 -18.89 -16.46
C LEU A 347 41.56 -18.18 -17.18
N HIS A 348 42.70 -18.11 -16.49
CA HIS A 348 43.90 -17.42 -16.94
C HIS A 348 45.04 -18.44 -17.02
N GLY A 349 45.60 -18.61 -18.22
CA GLY A 349 46.66 -19.60 -18.50
C GLY A 349 46.15 -21.05 -18.70
N SER A 350 46.89 -21.94 -19.35
CA SER A 350 48.14 -21.75 -20.11
C SER A 350 48.35 -22.90 -21.10
N GLU A 351 48.71 -22.58 -22.35
CA GLU A 351 49.80 -23.17 -23.17
C GLU A 351 49.76 -22.60 -24.60
#